data_AF-A0A418QF57-F1
#
_entry.id   AF-A0A418QF57-F1
#
_cell.length_a   1.000
_cell.length_b   1.000
_cell.length_c   1.000
_cell.angle_alpha   90.00
_cell.angle_beta   90.00
_cell.angle_gamma   90.00
#
_symmetry.space_group_name_H-M   'P 1'
#
loop_
_entity.id
_entity.type
_entity.pdbx_description
1 polymer ?
#
loop_
_entity_poly.entity_id
_entity_poly.type
_entity_poly.pdbx_seq_one_letter_code
_entity_poly.pdbx_strand_id
1 'polypeptide(L)'
;MSLRVPHSAGGVLMVAESVLETMWGYVQHQRRDEEAGGMLIGHHPVDSQDIVLDRLTTPQPEDRRSRCRFHRDQAAHQQLLDLHWMASGGKRTYVGEWHTHPEARPSPSGLDLRSWRKALRGTAFQGPGLLFIIVGTETASIWFGTTHEPTIHMLGERVVPPLEYPGKGASN
;
A
#
# COMPACT_ATOMS: atom_id res chain seq x y z
N MET A 1 -5.24 12.48 -11.27
CA MET A 1 -3.81 12.61 -11.65
C MET A 1 -2.97 11.56 -10.91
N SER A 2 -2.10 10.80 -11.57
CA SER A 2 -1.28 9.76 -10.91
C SER A 2 -0.10 10.34 -10.10
N LEU A 3 0.27 9.68 -9.01
CA LEU A 3 1.44 10.05 -8.21
C LEU A 3 2.71 9.44 -8.85
N ARG A 4 3.79 10.22 -8.94
CA ARG A 4 5.09 9.79 -9.46
C ARG A 4 6.18 10.08 -8.42
N VAL A 5 6.94 9.06 -8.01
CA VAL A 5 8.01 9.18 -7.01
C VAL A 5 9.24 8.41 -7.47
N PRO A 6 10.42 9.03 -7.60
CA PRO A 6 11.66 8.29 -7.84
C PRO A 6 11.94 7.31 -6.70
N HIS A 7 12.45 6.11 -7.01
CA HIS A 7 12.87 5.15 -5.99
C HIS A 7 14.37 4.88 -6.06
N SER A 8 14.93 4.37 -4.94
CA SER A 8 16.38 4.22 -4.74
C SER A 8 17.08 3.27 -5.72
N ALA A 9 16.35 2.44 -6.45
CA ALA A 9 16.90 1.55 -7.47
C ALA A 9 16.96 2.16 -8.88
N GLY A 10 16.70 3.46 -9.02
CA GLY A 10 16.94 4.20 -10.27
C GLY A 10 15.77 4.29 -11.24
N GLY A 11 14.54 4.00 -10.81
CA GLY A 11 13.31 4.17 -11.60
C GLY A 11 12.28 5.07 -10.90
N VAL A 12 11.06 5.08 -11.43
CA VAL A 12 9.92 5.85 -10.91
C VAL A 12 8.78 4.92 -10.51
N LEU A 13 8.30 5.08 -9.27
CA LEU A 13 7.02 4.55 -8.83
C LEU A 13 5.89 5.43 -9.36
N MET A 14 4.96 4.82 -10.08
CA MET A 14 3.73 5.42 -10.57
C MET A 14 2.53 4.79 -9.86
N VAL A 15 1.82 5.57 -9.05
CA VAL A 15 0.62 5.10 -8.33
C VAL A 15 -0.63 5.66 -8.98
N ALA A 16 -1.53 4.78 -9.40
CA ALA A 16 -2.84 5.17 -9.92
C ALA A 16 -3.65 5.90 -8.85
N GLU A 17 -4.40 6.91 -9.27
CA GLU A 17 -5.24 7.71 -8.37
C GLU A 17 -6.29 6.85 -7.66
N SER A 18 -6.93 5.93 -8.37
CA SER A 18 -7.91 5.00 -7.80
C SER A 18 -7.35 4.11 -6.69
N VAL A 19 -6.05 3.77 -6.74
CA VAL A 19 -5.36 3.03 -5.67
C VAL A 19 -5.27 3.90 -4.42
N LEU A 20 -4.86 5.16 -4.59
CA LEU A 20 -4.80 6.11 -3.49
C LEU A 20 -6.19 6.38 -2.90
N GLU A 21 -7.21 6.60 -3.75
CA GLU A 21 -8.62 6.81 -3.34
C GLU A 21 -9.16 5.65 -2.53
N THR A 22 -8.89 4.42 -2.98
CA THR A 22 -9.29 3.23 -2.23
C THR A 22 -8.63 3.21 -0.87
N MET A 23 -7.33 3.51 -0.75
CA MET A 23 -6.64 3.53 0.53
C MET A 23 -7.13 4.67 1.45
N TRP A 24 -7.41 5.86 0.91
CA TRP A 24 -7.98 6.98 1.67
C TRP A 24 -9.34 6.64 2.27
N GLY A 25 -10.13 5.80 1.60
CA GLY A 25 -11.40 5.29 2.13
C GLY A 25 -11.29 4.47 3.43
N TYR A 26 -10.08 4.05 3.82
CA TYR A 26 -9.83 3.28 5.04
C TYR A 26 -9.17 4.07 6.17
N VAL A 27 -8.99 5.38 6.01
CA VAL A 27 -8.33 6.23 7.03
C VAL A 27 -9.08 6.17 8.37
N GLN A 28 -8.33 6.03 9.46
CA GLN A 28 -8.87 5.80 10.81
C GLN A 28 -9.21 7.11 11.54
N HIS A 29 -10.21 7.84 11.05
CA HIS A 29 -10.64 9.12 11.63
C HIS A 29 -11.35 8.97 12.99
N GLN A 30 -12.05 7.86 13.21
CA GLN A 30 -12.82 7.60 14.42
C GLN A 30 -12.08 6.65 15.37
N ARG A 31 -12.46 6.68 16.65
CA ARG A 31 -11.86 5.83 17.69
C ARG A 31 -12.10 4.33 17.48
N ARG A 32 -13.13 3.96 16.71
CA ARG A 32 -13.49 2.57 16.42
C ARG A 32 -12.96 2.08 15.08
N ASP A 33 -12.35 2.95 14.28
CA ASP A 33 -11.82 2.55 12.98
C ASP A 33 -10.61 1.64 13.20
N GLU A 34 -10.67 0.47 12.60
CA GLU A 34 -9.63 -0.54 12.70
C GLU A 34 -8.59 -0.36 11.61
N GLU A 35 -7.36 -0.78 11.90
CA GLU A 35 -6.29 -0.82 10.91
C GLU A 35 -6.72 -1.63 9.70
N ALA A 36 -6.65 -1.03 8.52
CA ALA A 36 -6.86 -1.68 7.23
C ALA A 36 -5.52 -1.95 6.57
N GLY A 37 -5.46 -2.94 5.70
CA GLY A 37 -4.29 -3.17 4.87
C GLY A 37 -4.54 -4.18 3.77
N GLY A 38 -3.47 -4.49 3.04
CA GLY A 38 -3.50 -5.47 1.97
C GLY A 38 -2.23 -5.49 1.12
N MET A 39 -2.30 -6.22 0.01
CA MET A 39 -1.27 -6.27 -1.02
C MET A 39 -1.43 -5.14 -2.03
N LEU A 40 -0.30 -4.59 -2.45
CA LEU A 40 -0.18 -3.70 -3.59
C LEU A 40 0.11 -4.54 -4.83
N ILE A 41 -0.66 -4.30 -5.89
CA ILE A 41 -0.64 -5.08 -7.12
C ILE A 41 -0.31 -4.16 -8.29
N GLY A 42 0.70 -4.52 -9.05
CA GLY A 42 1.24 -3.67 -10.09
C GLY A 42 2.00 -4.45 -11.15
N HIS A 43 2.77 -3.75 -11.96
CA HIS A 43 3.64 -4.37 -12.95
C HIS A 43 4.90 -3.54 -13.17
N HIS A 44 5.92 -4.19 -13.72
CA HIS A 44 7.14 -3.55 -14.19
C HIS A 44 7.05 -3.38 -15.71
N PRO A 45 7.13 -2.14 -16.24
CA PRO A 45 7.27 -1.93 -17.67
C PRO A 45 8.52 -2.63 -18.21
N VAL A 46 8.45 -3.08 -19.46
CA VAL A 46 9.58 -3.77 -20.13
C VAL A 46 10.79 -2.84 -20.20
N ASP A 47 11.97 -3.39 -19.91
CA ASP A 47 13.26 -2.70 -19.94
C ASP A 47 13.31 -1.41 -19.08
N SER A 48 12.53 -1.37 -18.01
CA SER A 48 12.49 -0.25 -17.07
C SER A 48 12.65 -0.71 -15.62
N GLN A 49 13.22 0.16 -14.78
CA GLN A 49 13.20 0.01 -13.33
C GLN A 49 11.90 0.52 -12.71
N ASP A 50 11.02 1.14 -13.51
CA ASP A 50 9.76 1.70 -13.04
C ASP A 50 8.82 0.64 -12.45
N ILE A 51 7.96 1.11 -11.55
CA ILE A 51 6.91 0.29 -10.93
C ILE A 51 5.58 0.99 -11.15
N VAL A 52 4.63 0.32 -11.79
CA VAL A 52 3.27 0.82 -11.94
C VAL A 52 2.37 0.11 -10.96
N LEU A 53 1.88 0.84 -9.95
CA LEU A 53 0.89 0.38 -8.99
C LEU A 53 -0.51 0.80 -9.47
N ASP A 54 -1.30 -0.15 -9.96
CA ASP A 54 -2.64 0.10 -10.51
C ASP A 54 -3.77 -0.65 -9.79
N ARG A 55 -3.46 -1.58 -8.88
CA ARG A 55 -4.44 -2.36 -8.11
C ARG A 55 -3.98 -2.56 -6.67
N LEU A 56 -4.91 -2.90 -5.80
CA LEU A 56 -4.64 -3.37 -4.44
C LEU A 56 -5.69 -4.39 -4.04
N THR A 57 -5.39 -5.19 -3.03
CA THR A 57 -6.42 -5.89 -2.25
C THR A 57 -6.83 -5.01 -1.07
N THR A 58 -8.11 -4.99 -0.75
CA THR A 58 -8.65 -4.37 0.47
C THR A 58 -8.74 -5.39 1.61
N PRO A 59 -9.03 -4.97 2.85
CA PRO A 59 -9.31 -5.91 3.93
C PRO A 59 -10.35 -6.94 3.54
N GLN A 60 -10.09 -8.20 3.88
CA GLN A 60 -10.97 -9.35 3.67
C GLN A 60 -11.67 -9.76 4.98
N PRO A 61 -12.83 -10.44 4.91
CA PRO A 61 -13.53 -10.93 6.11
C PRO A 61 -12.68 -11.83 7.01
N GLU A 62 -11.70 -12.53 6.44
CA GLU A 62 -10.80 -13.46 7.14
C GLU A 62 -9.67 -12.74 7.90
N ASP A 63 -9.44 -11.46 7.61
CA ASP A 63 -8.43 -10.67 8.29
C ASP A 63 -8.77 -10.45 9.77
N ARG A 64 -7.74 -10.41 10.61
CA ARG A 64 -7.91 -10.01 12.01
C ARG A 64 -7.41 -8.60 12.19
N ARG A 65 -8.33 -7.73 12.60
CA ARG A 65 -8.11 -6.29 12.64
C ARG A 65 -8.38 -5.75 14.03
N SER A 66 -7.60 -4.76 14.43
CA SER A 66 -7.89 -3.88 15.57
C SER A 66 -7.32 -2.50 15.24
N ARG A 67 -7.56 -1.50 16.09
CA ARG A 67 -7.15 -0.11 15.82
C ARG A 67 -5.66 0.08 15.49
N CYS A 68 -4.77 -0.73 16.05
CA CYS A 68 -3.32 -0.65 15.81
C CYS A 68 -2.72 -2.02 15.51
N ARG A 69 -3.52 -2.92 14.91
CA ARG A 69 -3.01 -4.21 14.46
C ARG A 69 -3.79 -4.73 13.27
N PHE A 70 -3.08 -5.02 12.18
CA PHE A 70 -3.60 -5.77 11.04
C PHE A 70 -2.88 -7.11 10.89
N HIS A 71 -3.64 -8.20 10.85
CA HIS A 71 -3.14 -9.52 10.49
C HIS A 71 -3.88 -9.98 9.24
N ARG A 72 -3.17 -9.88 8.11
CA ARG A 72 -3.64 -10.31 6.79
C ARG A 72 -3.83 -11.83 6.75
N ASP A 73 -4.98 -12.29 6.30
CA ASP A 73 -5.14 -13.69 5.90
C ASP A 73 -4.40 -13.95 4.58
N GLN A 74 -3.44 -14.88 4.60
CA GLN A 74 -2.60 -15.13 3.45
C GLN A 74 -3.37 -15.76 2.28
N ALA A 75 -4.33 -16.66 2.56
CA ALA A 75 -5.03 -17.39 1.51
C ALA A 75 -6.02 -16.48 0.77
N ALA A 76 -6.80 -15.68 1.51
CA ALA A 76 -7.78 -14.76 0.93
C ALA A 76 -7.11 -13.74 0.00
N HIS A 77 -6.00 -13.14 0.44
CA HIS A 77 -5.27 -12.16 -0.38
C HIS A 77 -4.54 -12.80 -1.55
N GLN A 78 -4.00 -14.02 -1.40
CA GLN A 78 -3.37 -14.74 -2.51
C GLN A 78 -4.39 -15.06 -3.61
N GLN A 79 -5.61 -15.46 -3.26
CA GLN A 79 -6.68 -15.70 -4.24
C GLN A 79 -6.99 -14.43 -5.05
N LEU A 80 -7.07 -13.27 -4.41
CA LEU A 80 -7.27 -12.00 -5.11
C LEU A 80 -6.10 -11.64 -6.03
N LEU A 81 -4.87 -11.86 -5.57
CA LEU A 81 -3.67 -11.68 -6.39
C LEU A 81 -3.70 -12.59 -7.63
N ASP A 82 -4.06 -13.86 -7.47
CA ASP A 82 -4.14 -14.84 -8.56
C ASP A 82 -5.20 -14.43 -9.59
N LEU A 83 -6.35 -13.92 -9.14
CA LEU A 83 -7.39 -13.39 -10.03
C LEU A 83 -6.88 -12.20 -10.85
N HIS A 84 -6.16 -11.25 -10.21
CA HIS A 84 -5.56 -10.12 -10.92
C HIS A 84 -4.46 -10.57 -11.89
N TRP A 85 -3.64 -11.54 -11.51
CA TRP A 85 -2.62 -12.13 -12.34
C TRP A 85 -3.24 -12.76 -13.59
N MET A 86 -4.21 -13.66 -13.42
CA MET A 86 -4.91 -14.34 -14.52
C MET A 86 -5.60 -13.35 -15.45
N ALA A 87 -6.38 -12.40 -14.91
CA ALA A 87 -7.11 -11.41 -15.70
C ALA A 87 -6.19 -10.47 -16.50
N SER A 88 -4.93 -10.34 -16.10
CA SER A 88 -3.93 -9.51 -16.78
C SER A 88 -3.06 -10.26 -17.79
N GLY A 89 -3.25 -11.57 -17.95
CA GLY A 89 -2.35 -12.42 -18.73
C GLY A 89 -0.96 -12.52 -18.09
N GLY A 90 -0.89 -12.51 -16.76
CA GLY A 90 0.34 -12.63 -15.99
C GLY A 90 1.21 -11.38 -15.89
N LYS A 91 0.63 -10.19 -16.11
CA LYS A 91 1.34 -8.91 -16.00
C LYS A 91 1.25 -8.29 -14.63
N ARG A 92 0.12 -8.44 -13.94
CA ARG A 92 -0.15 -7.84 -12.63
C ARG A 92 0.29 -8.77 -11.52
N THR A 93 1.25 -8.32 -10.75
CA THR A 93 2.02 -9.10 -9.79
C THR A 93 2.02 -8.40 -8.43
N TYR A 94 2.49 -9.09 -7.41
CA TYR A 94 2.72 -8.50 -6.10
C TYR A 94 3.91 -7.54 -6.15
N VAL A 95 3.69 -6.29 -5.74
CA VAL A 95 4.73 -5.24 -5.71
C VAL A 95 4.94 -4.64 -4.32
N GLY A 96 4.16 -5.04 -3.31
CA GLY A 96 4.27 -4.43 -1.99
C GLY A 96 3.08 -4.65 -1.06
N GLU A 97 3.08 -3.93 0.06
CA GLU A 97 2.01 -3.97 1.07
C GLU A 97 1.59 -2.56 1.46
N TRP A 98 0.35 -2.40 1.91
CA TRP A 98 -0.13 -1.15 2.47
C TRP A 98 -0.91 -1.43 3.75
N HIS A 99 -0.93 -0.43 4.64
CA HIS A 99 -1.80 -0.44 5.81
C HIS A 99 -2.07 0.98 6.34
N THR A 100 -2.99 1.13 7.28
CA THR A 100 -3.34 2.42 7.88
C THR A 100 -2.76 2.57 9.28
N HIS A 101 -2.41 3.77 9.70
CA HIS A 101 -2.16 4.08 11.10
C HIS A 101 -3.16 5.15 11.56
N PRO A 102 -3.56 5.16 12.85
CA PRO A 102 -4.40 6.23 13.40
C PRO A 102 -3.63 7.56 13.62
N GLU A 103 -2.36 7.62 13.22
CA GLU A 103 -1.46 8.77 13.35
C GLU A 103 -1.70 9.77 12.21
N ALA A 104 -1.53 11.07 12.45
CA ALA A 104 -1.65 12.08 11.40
C ALA A 104 -0.58 11.91 10.32
N ARG A 105 0.67 11.78 10.75
CA ARG A 105 1.85 11.57 9.90
C ARG A 105 2.50 10.25 10.32
N PRO A 106 2.22 9.16 9.60
CA PRO A 106 2.51 7.84 10.11
C PRO A 106 3.96 7.42 9.84
N SER A 107 4.53 6.69 10.78
CA SER A 107 5.86 6.07 10.64
C SER A 107 5.78 4.57 10.88
N PRO A 108 6.62 3.75 10.23
CA PRO A 108 6.60 2.31 10.42
C PRO A 108 6.97 1.96 11.86
N SER A 109 6.16 1.10 12.47
CA SER A 109 6.46 0.49 13.75
C SER A 109 7.60 -0.52 13.62
N GLY A 110 8.16 -0.94 14.77
CA GLY A 110 9.14 -2.02 14.79
C GLY A 110 8.57 -3.35 14.27
N LEU A 111 7.25 -3.57 14.33
CA LEU A 111 6.61 -4.75 13.76
C LEU A 111 6.59 -4.66 12.22
N ASP A 112 6.23 -3.50 11.68
CA ASP A 112 6.19 -3.25 10.23
C ASP A 112 7.55 -3.49 9.60
N LEU A 113 8.59 -2.88 10.17
CA LEU A 113 9.97 -3.06 9.69
C LEU A 113 10.46 -4.52 9.77
N ARG A 114 9.92 -5.35 10.67
CA ARG A 114 10.24 -6.78 10.70
C ARG A 114 9.48 -7.54 9.62
N SER A 115 8.19 -7.26 9.44
CA SER A 115 7.36 -7.86 8.39
C SER A 115 7.88 -7.52 7.00
N TRP A 116 8.21 -6.26 6.74
CA TRP A 116 8.74 -5.80 5.45
C TRP A 116 10.08 -6.45 5.11
N ARG A 117 11.00 -6.56 6.09
CA ARG A 117 12.26 -7.30 5.90
C ARG A 117 12.05 -8.78 5.63
N LYS A 118 11.04 -9.39 6.25
CA LYS A 118 10.67 -10.78 5.97
C LYS A 118 10.12 -10.93 4.54
N ALA A 119 9.25 -10.02 4.10
CA ALA A 119 8.72 -10.02 2.74
C ALA A 119 9.84 -9.86 1.69
N LEU A 120 10.75 -8.91 1.90
CA LEU A 120 11.90 -8.68 1.00
C LEU A 120 12.83 -9.90 0.85
N ARG A 121 12.91 -10.76 1.87
CA ARG A 121 13.80 -11.94 1.87
C ARG A 121 13.11 -13.25 1.51
N GLY A 122 11.82 -13.37 1.82
CA GLY A 122 11.10 -14.64 1.82
C GLY A 122 9.97 -14.74 0.78
N THR A 123 9.62 -13.64 0.12
CA THR A 123 8.57 -13.61 -0.91
C THR A 123 9.22 -13.52 -2.28
N ALA A 124 8.74 -14.32 -3.24
CA ALA A 124 9.12 -14.17 -4.63
C ALA A 124 8.36 -12.99 -5.25
N PHE A 125 9.07 -12.04 -5.84
CA PHE A 125 8.50 -10.89 -6.55
C PHE A 125 9.42 -10.47 -7.70
N GLN A 126 8.91 -9.60 -8.56
CA GLN A 126 9.65 -9.05 -9.70
C GLN A 126 10.26 -7.70 -9.35
N GLY A 127 11.34 -7.34 -10.04
CA GLY A 127 11.98 -6.04 -9.91
C GLY A 127 12.93 -5.89 -8.72
N PRO A 128 13.41 -4.66 -8.47
CA PRO A 128 14.52 -4.41 -7.55
C PRO A 128 14.13 -4.38 -6.07
N GLY A 129 12.83 -4.43 -5.75
CA GLY A 129 12.35 -4.21 -4.39
C GLY A 129 10.83 -4.23 -4.23
N LEU A 130 10.38 -3.93 -3.01
CA LEU A 130 8.97 -3.85 -2.63
C LEU A 130 8.61 -2.45 -2.14
N LEU A 131 7.38 -2.05 -2.46
CA LEU A 131 6.75 -0.82 -2.00
C LEU A 131 6.01 -1.05 -0.68
N PHE A 132 6.10 -0.11 0.25
CA PHE A 132 5.29 -0.10 1.45
C PHE A 132 4.65 1.27 1.64
N ILE A 133 3.34 1.30 1.91
CA ILE A 133 2.58 2.54 2.12
C ILE A 133 1.88 2.47 3.47
N ILE A 134 2.09 3.49 4.31
CA ILE A 134 1.32 3.65 5.55
C ILE A 134 0.46 4.88 5.42
N VAL A 135 -0.86 4.72 5.56
CA VAL A 135 -1.81 5.82 5.42
C VAL A 135 -2.26 6.31 6.80
N GLY A 136 -1.93 7.55 7.12
CA GLY A 136 -2.35 8.24 8.33
C GLY A 136 -3.56 9.13 8.07
N THR A 137 -3.93 9.93 9.07
CA THR A 137 -5.10 10.82 8.96
C THR A 137 -4.84 12.12 8.21
N GLU A 138 -3.59 12.52 8.02
CA GLU A 138 -3.21 13.72 7.26
C GLU A 138 -2.25 13.41 6.11
N THR A 139 -1.34 12.45 6.28
CA THR A 139 -0.40 12.04 5.23
C THR A 139 -0.31 10.52 5.10
N ALA A 140 0.08 10.08 3.91
CA ALA A 140 0.55 8.73 3.66
C ALA A 140 2.06 8.77 3.48
N SER A 141 2.80 7.92 4.21
CA SER A 141 4.24 7.75 4.03
C SER A 141 4.53 6.58 3.09
N ILE A 142 5.45 6.81 2.16
CA ILE A 142 5.79 5.87 1.08
C ILE A 142 7.22 5.41 1.28
N TRP A 143 7.43 4.10 1.27
CA TRP A 143 8.70 3.45 1.56
C TRP A 143 9.05 2.45 0.49
N PHE A 144 10.33 2.28 0.22
CA PHE A 144 10.82 1.30 -0.74
C PHE A 144 11.95 0.50 -0.13
N GLY A 145 11.81 -0.82 -0.18
CA GLY A 145 12.83 -1.75 0.28
C GLY A 145 13.49 -2.46 -0.88
N THR A 146 14.82 -2.51 -0.91
CA THR A 146 15.60 -3.21 -1.94
C THR A 146 16.13 -4.56 -1.44
N THR A 147 16.35 -5.50 -2.34
CA THR A 147 16.89 -6.85 -2.00
C THR A 147 18.40 -6.93 -2.09
N HIS A 148 19.00 -6.23 -3.06
CA HIS A 148 20.45 -6.25 -3.30
C HIS A 148 21.23 -5.57 -2.17
N GLU A 149 20.66 -4.50 -1.60
CA GLU A 149 21.09 -3.88 -0.36
C GLU A 149 19.85 -3.84 0.55
N PRO A 150 19.77 -4.64 1.63
CA PRO A 150 18.56 -4.79 2.44
C PRO A 150 18.32 -3.57 3.32
N THR A 151 18.00 -2.46 2.68
CA THR A 151 17.63 -1.19 3.26
C THR A 151 16.19 -0.88 2.89
N ILE A 152 15.52 -0.10 3.74
CA ILE A 152 14.18 0.40 3.52
C ILE A 152 14.29 1.91 3.67
N HIS A 153 13.97 2.64 2.61
CA HIS A 153 14.09 4.08 2.55
C HIS A 153 12.73 4.71 2.34
N MET A 154 12.48 5.83 3.01
CA MET A 154 11.32 6.65 2.73
C MET A 154 11.51 7.34 1.38
N LEU A 155 10.54 7.20 0.49
CA LEU A 155 10.52 7.88 -0.81
C LEU A 155 9.83 9.24 -0.75
N GLY A 156 8.88 9.41 0.16
CA GLY A 156 8.17 10.68 0.35
C GLY A 156 6.88 10.53 1.13
N GLU A 157 6.18 11.66 1.29
CA GLU A 157 4.83 11.74 1.85
C GLU A 157 3.84 12.27 0.83
N ARG A 158 2.59 11.84 0.94
CA ARG A 158 1.47 12.40 0.19
C ARG A 158 0.39 12.88 1.15
N VAL A 159 -0.14 14.08 0.92
CA VAL A 159 -1.30 14.58 1.66
C VAL A 159 -2.49 13.67 1.40
N VAL A 160 -3.14 13.23 2.48
CA VAL A 160 -4.43 12.57 2.47
C VAL A 160 -5.49 13.68 2.41
N PRO A 161 -6.37 13.70 1.40
CA PRO A 161 -7.43 14.68 1.35
C PRO A 161 -8.29 14.60 2.63
N PRO A 162 -8.73 15.75 3.18
CA PRO A 162 -9.66 15.72 4.31
C PRO A 162 -10.92 14.96 3.91
N LEU A 163 -11.53 14.26 4.87
CA LEU A 163 -12.77 13.55 4.64
C LEU A 163 -13.84 14.56 4.20
N GLU A 164 -14.20 14.55 2.93
CA GLU A 164 -15.34 15.30 2.44
C GLU A 164 -16.59 14.65 3.02
N TYR A 165 -17.10 15.20 4.12
CA TYR A 165 -18.46 14.90 4.53
C TYR A 165 -19.38 15.46 3.43
N PRO A 166 -20.18 14.64 2.72
CA PRO A 166 -21.23 15.18 1.89
C PRO A 166 -22.05 16.12 2.79
N GLY A 167 -22.08 17.39 2.39
CA GLY A 167 -22.53 18.48 3.24
C GLY A 167 -23.82 18.12 3.95
N LYS A 168 -23.88 18.39 5.25
CA LYS A 168 -25.16 18.61 5.90
C LYS A 168 -25.85 19.69 5.08
N GLY A 169 -26.81 19.28 4.25
CA GLY A 169 -27.75 20.20 3.64
C GLY A 169 -28.29 21.07 4.77
N ALA A 170 -28.11 22.38 4.65
CA ALA A 170 -28.77 23.32 5.51
C ALA A 170 -30.28 23.03 5.36
N SER A 171 -30.85 22.37 6.35
CA SER A 171 -32.28 22.31 6.53
C SER A 171 -32.72 23.70 6.97
N ASN A 172 -33.49 24.31 6.08
CA ASN A 172 -34.27 25.54 6.14
C ASN A 172 -34.70 25.98 7.54
#